data_AF-A0A947LCS5-F1
#
_entry.id   AF-A0A947LCS5-F1
#
_cell.length_a   1.000
_cell.length_b   1.000
_cell.length_c   1.000
_cell.angle_alpha   90.00
_cell.angle_beta   90.00
_cell.angle_gamma   90.00
#
_symmetry.space_group_name_H-M   'P 1'
#
loop_
_entity.id
_entity.type
_entity.pdbx_description
1 polymer ?
#
loop_
_entity_poly.entity_id
_entity_poly.type
_entity_poly.pdbx_seq_one_letter_code
_entity_poly.pdbx_strand_id
1 'polypeptide(L)'
;MRKLALSLLALSLIPISPVFALDYPEPADPIAKSMVAQYIKDKPFIDSPTLMAMPNPVPAWPCAVPEIEQYKLAGLNMAHPELRGDIEKMTRKAFREAGMSTDMMPKTTYSNIQIIPLKAQCVNGKLDGELQILATYDKSDISHLTMPFGTGLVKGETVMNMHNVSRFHKTIKGGELSPVMTTFMQMTMQSETHYDNEQMEAQTRKSNEQLGLNKPTTSRVTMYTGQGGIMASFTESEEKKVSGGLFGVNVKTVPSLLTMFTLPIDAHRSQSLSYKEKQLLAISGMKDGKAHGDQVIYMDNYLKKINQRLDQQQGMENAREVTINGVDLIEQRNCYQNGAPVKISPCPAD
;
A
#
# COMPACT_ATOMS: atom_id res chain seq x y z
N MET A 1 -17.34 41.93 57.27
CA MET A 1 -17.05 42.48 55.93
C MET A 1 -15.55 42.54 55.70
N ARG A 2 -15.00 41.57 54.95
CA ARG A 2 -13.72 41.70 54.23
C ARG A 2 -13.72 40.63 53.13
N LYS A 3 -13.71 41.10 51.89
CA LYS A 3 -13.67 40.31 50.65
C LYS A 3 -12.26 39.72 50.50
N LEU A 4 -12.15 38.43 50.24
CA LEU A 4 -11.00 37.87 49.51
C LEU A 4 -11.54 37.10 48.32
N ALA A 5 -11.19 37.59 47.13
CA ALA A 5 -11.44 36.96 45.86
C ALA A 5 -10.56 35.72 45.74
N LEU A 6 -11.17 34.56 45.46
CA LEU A 6 -10.47 33.39 44.98
C LEU A 6 -10.92 33.14 43.54
N SER A 7 -10.15 33.68 42.60
CA SER A 7 -10.26 33.34 41.19
C SER A 7 -9.72 31.92 41.00
N LEU A 8 -10.62 30.93 40.99
CA LEU A 8 -10.28 29.60 40.51
C LEU A 8 -10.09 29.66 38.99
N LEU A 9 -8.82 29.54 38.56
CA LEU A 9 -8.48 29.12 37.20
C LEU A 9 -9.03 27.70 37.00
N ALA A 10 -10.13 27.59 36.27
CA ALA A 10 -10.50 26.34 35.63
C ALA A 10 -9.52 26.12 34.46
N LEU A 11 -8.40 25.43 34.71
CA LEU A 11 -7.64 24.80 33.63
C LEU A 11 -8.54 23.72 33.03
N SER A 12 -9.15 24.04 31.89
CA SER A 12 -9.75 23.08 30.99
C SER A 12 -8.68 22.09 30.54
N LEU A 13 -8.60 20.95 31.22
CA LEU A 13 -7.96 19.74 30.73
C LEU A 13 -8.75 19.29 29.51
N ILE A 14 -8.37 19.80 28.34
CA ILE A 14 -8.74 19.21 27.06
C ILE A 14 -8.10 17.82 27.07
N PRO A 15 -8.87 16.73 27.00
CA PRO A 15 -8.29 15.41 26.85
C PRO A 15 -7.59 15.36 25.49
N ILE A 16 -6.27 15.44 25.52
CA ILE A 16 -5.43 15.08 24.37
C ILE A 16 -5.62 13.58 24.23
N SER A 17 -6.44 13.15 23.28
CA SER A 17 -6.51 11.76 22.86
C SER A 17 -5.07 11.26 22.67
N PRO A 18 -4.68 10.07 23.17
CA PRO A 18 -3.36 9.55 22.91
C PRO A 18 -3.21 9.41 21.39
N VAL A 19 -2.45 10.32 20.79
CA VAL A 19 -2.00 10.19 19.42
C VAL A 19 -1.12 8.94 19.45
N PHE A 20 -1.64 7.84 18.91
CA PHE A 20 -0.84 6.64 18.71
C PHE A 20 0.37 7.05 17.88
N ALA A 21 1.56 7.02 18.48
CA ALA A 21 2.78 7.36 17.78
C ALA A 21 3.09 6.21 16.81
N LEU A 22 3.01 6.48 15.50
CA LEU A 22 3.58 5.60 14.50
C LEU A 22 5.11 5.69 14.60
N ASP A 23 5.79 4.54 14.63
CA ASP A 23 7.24 4.49 14.49
C ASP A 23 7.60 4.71 13.02
N TYR A 24 8.32 5.79 12.72
CA TYR A 24 8.76 6.14 11.37
C TYR A 24 10.15 5.53 11.06
N PRO A 25 10.44 5.20 9.80
CA PRO A 25 11.77 4.74 9.42
C PRO A 25 12.82 5.86 9.47
N GLU A 26 14.05 5.48 9.81
CA GLU A 26 15.23 6.35 9.80
C GLU A 26 16.22 5.90 8.71
N PRO A 27 15.89 6.10 7.41
CA PRO A 27 16.77 5.68 6.33
C PRO A 27 18.08 6.50 6.34
N ALA A 28 19.18 5.83 5.99
CA ALA A 28 20.48 6.49 5.83
C ALA A 28 20.53 7.41 4.60
N ASP A 29 19.77 7.08 3.56
CA ASP A 29 19.71 7.86 2.33
C ASP A 29 19.05 9.24 2.57
N PRO A 30 19.69 10.35 2.16
CA PRO A 30 19.16 11.71 2.39
C PRO A 30 17.82 11.99 1.69
N ILE A 31 17.59 11.43 0.49
CA ILE A 31 16.35 11.62 -0.26
C ILE A 31 15.22 10.90 0.47
N ALA A 32 15.41 9.63 0.82
CA ALA A 32 14.43 8.88 1.61
C ALA A 32 14.13 9.59 2.94
N LYS A 33 15.15 10.09 3.64
CA LYS A 33 14.98 10.84 4.89
C LYS A 33 14.16 12.12 4.68
N SER A 34 14.36 12.83 3.58
CA SER A 34 13.56 14.01 3.23
C SER A 34 12.09 13.67 2.97
N MET A 35 11.80 12.50 2.37
CA MET A 35 10.43 12.03 2.12
C MET A 35 9.72 11.64 3.43
N VAL A 36 10.43 11.04 4.38
CA VAL A 36 9.90 10.79 5.74
C VAL A 36 9.54 12.13 6.41
N ALA A 37 10.44 13.11 6.36
CA ALA A 37 10.18 14.43 6.94
C ALA A 37 8.97 15.13 6.29
N GLN A 38 8.82 15.02 4.98
CA GLN A 38 7.67 15.56 4.26
C GLN A 38 6.36 14.86 4.67
N TYR A 39 6.36 13.53 4.80
CA TYR A 39 5.20 12.78 5.28
C TYR A 39 4.80 13.16 6.71
N ILE A 40 5.76 13.29 7.62
CA ILE A 40 5.51 13.75 9.00
C ILE A 40 4.92 15.16 8.99
N LYS A 41 5.43 16.06 8.14
CA LYS A 41 4.91 17.42 7.99
C LYS A 41 3.47 17.44 7.46
N ASP A 42 3.14 16.56 6.53
CA ASP A 42 1.80 16.47 5.94
C ASP A 42 0.81 15.72 6.85
N LYS A 43 1.28 15.04 7.90
CA LYS A 43 0.45 14.22 8.78
C LYS A 43 -0.81 14.93 9.33
N PRO A 44 -0.75 16.20 9.78
CA PRO A 44 -1.97 16.92 10.21
C PRO A 44 -3.00 17.09 9.09
N PHE A 45 -2.55 17.25 7.84
CA PHE A 45 -3.44 17.32 6.69
C PHE A 45 -3.98 15.92 6.32
N ILE A 46 -3.14 14.89 6.40
CA ILE A 46 -3.51 13.48 6.19
C ILE A 46 -4.58 13.01 7.19
N ASP A 47 -4.45 13.43 8.45
CA ASP A 47 -5.38 13.11 9.52
C ASP A 47 -6.62 14.00 9.54
N SER A 48 -6.67 15.03 8.69
CA SER A 48 -7.83 15.91 8.60
C SER A 48 -9.05 15.14 8.08
N PRO A 49 -10.21 15.21 8.77
CA PRO A 49 -11.43 14.60 8.29
C PRO A 49 -11.92 15.20 6.97
N THR A 50 -11.45 16.40 6.60
CA THR A 50 -11.82 17.08 5.35
C THR A 50 -11.00 16.65 4.15
N LEU A 51 -9.90 15.90 4.33
CA LEU A 51 -9.02 15.52 3.23
C LEU A 51 -9.77 14.70 2.15
N MET A 52 -10.53 13.72 2.61
CA MET A 52 -11.30 12.76 1.80
C MET A 52 -12.79 13.10 1.72
N ALA A 53 -13.21 14.23 2.30
CA ALA A 53 -14.61 14.62 2.30
C ALA A 53 -15.03 15.10 0.91
N MET A 54 -16.21 14.65 0.48
CA MET A 54 -16.83 15.14 -0.75
C MET A 54 -17.24 16.61 -0.56
N PRO A 55 -16.85 17.51 -1.49
CA PRO A 55 -17.26 18.90 -1.40
C PRO A 55 -18.77 19.03 -1.64
N ASN A 56 -19.39 19.97 -0.93
CA ASN A 56 -20.78 20.35 -1.15
C ASN A 56 -20.88 21.89 -1.19
N PRO A 57 -21.26 22.51 -2.32
CA PRO A 57 -21.61 21.87 -3.60
C PRO A 57 -20.41 21.24 -4.32
N VAL A 58 -20.66 20.29 -5.23
CA VAL A 58 -19.64 19.67 -6.07
C VAL A 58 -19.16 20.69 -7.13
N PRO A 59 -17.86 21.05 -7.17
CA PRO A 59 -17.34 21.97 -8.17
C PRO A 59 -17.40 21.38 -9.58
N ALA A 60 -17.70 22.22 -10.57
CA ALA A 60 -17.61 21.86 -11.97
C ALA A 60 -16.19 22.09 -12.52
N TRP A 61 -15.86 21.42 -13.62
CA TRP A 61 -14.63 21.67 -14.36
C TRP A 61 -14.62 23.10 -14.95
N PRO A 62 -13.50 23.85 -14.85
CA PRO A 62 -13.42 25.23 -15.34
C PRO A 62 -13.36 25.36 -16.88
N CYS A 63 -13.11 24.26 -17.60
CA CYS A 63 -13.23 24.16 -19.05
C CYS A 63 -13.66 22.73 -19.43
N ALA A 64 -13.95 22.50 -20.71
CA ALA A 64 -14.34 21.19 -21.19
C ALA A 64 -13.15 20.21 -21.09
N VAL A 65 -13.30 19.18 -20.25
CA VAL A 65 -12.33 18.09 -20.10
C VAL A 65 -13.03 16.78 -20.51
N PRO A 66 -12.62 16.12 -21.60
CA PRO A 66 -13.20 14.86 -22.04
C PRO A 66 -13.18 13.81 -20.92
N GLU A 67 -14.22 12.97 -20.85
CA GLU A 67 -14.34 11.93 -19.81
C GLU A 67 -13.09 11.04 -19.74
N ILE A 68 -12.62 10.55 -20.89
CA ILE A 68 -11.39 9.74 -20.98
C ILE A 68 -10.17 10.43 -20.35
N GLU A 69 -10.06 11.75 -20.45
CA GLU A 69 -8.98 12.52 -19.83
C GLU A 69 -9.17 12.61 -18.31
N GLN A 70 -10.40 12.79 -17.84
CA GLN A 70 -10.71 12.78 -16.41
C GLN A 70 -10.30 11.44 -15.77
N TYR A 71 -10.61 10.31 -16.41
CA TYR A 71 -10.21 8.98 -15.93
C TYR A 71 -8.68 8.81 -15.90
N LYS A 72 -7.96 9.30 -16.92
CA LYS A 72 -6.48 9.32 -16.91
C LYS A 72 -5.92 10.15 -15.76
N LEU A 73 -6.45 11.36 -15.57
CA LEU A 73 -6.02 12.26 -14.51
C LEU A 73 -6.34 11.70 -13.11
N ALA A 74 -7.40 10.89 -12.97
CA ALA A 74 -7.75 10.19 -11.73
C ALA A 74 -7.06 8.83 -11.57
N GLY A 75 -6.23 8.38 -12.53
CA GLY A 75 -5.59 7.06 -12.47
C GLY A 75 -6.56 5.88 -12.63
N LEU A 76 -7.75 6.11 -13.15
CA LEU A 76 -8.85 5.14 -13.29
C LEU A 76 -8.89 4.49 -14.67
N ASN A 77 -7.75 4.31 -15.33
CA ASN A 77 -7.69 3.80 -16.71
C ASN A 77 -8.41 2.44 -16.88
N MET A 78 -8.37 1.57 -15.88
CA MET A 78 -9.04 0.26 -15.91
C MET A 78 -10.58 0.33 -15.85
N ALA A 79 -11.13 1.47 -15.43
CA ALA A 79 -12.57 1.67 -15.32
C ALA A 79 -13.20 2.24 -16.61
N HIS A 80 -12.39 2.88 -17.48
CA HIS A 80 -12.89 3.42 -18.75
C HIS A 80 -12.78 2.38 -19.88
N PRO A 81 -13.87 2.08 -20.61
CA PRO A 81 -13.88 1.03 -21.65
C PRO A 81 -12.78 1.17 -22.71
N GLU A 82 -12.52 2.39 -23.19
CA GLU A 82 -11.49 2.65 -24.22
C GLU A 82 -10.05 2.50 -23.72
N LEU A 83 -9.82 2.65 -22.40
CA LEU A 83 -8.47 2.56 -21.81
C LEU A 83 -8.16 1.18 -21.26
N ARG A 84 -9.20 0.41 -20.92
CA ARG A 84 -9.12 -0.92 -20.30
C ARG A 84 -8.46 -1.96 -21.20
N GLY A 85 -8.75 -1.95 -22.50
CA GLY A 85 -8.35 -3.02 -23.42
C GLY A 85 -6.84 -3.24 -23.49
N ASP A 86 -6.05 -2.16 -23.60
CA ASP A 86 -4.59 -2.25 -23.66
C ASP A 86 -4.00 -2.75 -22.34
N ILE A 87 -4.55 -2.32 -21.22
CA ILE A 87 -4.07 -2.72 -19.89
C ILE A 87 -4.38 -4.21 -19.65
N GLU A 88 -5.58 -4.68 -19.97
CA GLU A 88 -5.90 -6.11 -19.87
C GLU A 88 -5.00 -6.98 -20.74
N LYS A 89 -4.68 -6.51 -21.95
CA LYS A 89 -3.75 -7.21 -22.85
C LYS A 89 -2.35 -7.31 -22.24
N MET A 90 -1.84 -6.21 -21.67
CA MET A 90 -0.56 -6.19 -20.97
C MET A 90 -0.57 -7.11 -19.75
N THR A 91 -1.61 -7.06 -18.92
CA THR A 91 -1.74 -7.92 -17.73
C THR A 91 -1.79 -9.40 -18.12
N ARG A 92 -2.56 -9.77 -19.16
CA ARG A 92 -2.59 -11.16 -19.67
C ARG A 92 -1.23 -11.63 -20.17
N LYS A 93 -0.48 -10.75 -20.85
CA LYS A 93 0.88 -11.05 -21.29
C LYS A 93 1.79 -11.31 -20.09
N ALA A 94 1.75 -10.45 -19.06
CA ALA A 94 2.55 -10.62 -17.86
C ALA A 94 2.23 -11.93 -17.11
N PHE A 95 0.96 -12.32 -16.99
CA PHE A 95 0.56 -13.60 -16.40
C PHE A 95 1.15 -14.80 -17.16
N ARG A 96 1.09 -14.76 -18.51
CA ARG A 96 1.67 -15.81 -19.35
C ARG A 96 3.20 -15.88 -19.21
N GLU A 97 3.86 -14.74 -19.17
CA GLU A 97 5.32 -14.66 -18.98
C GLU A 97 5.75 -15.17 -17.59
N ALA A 98 4.90 -15.03 -16.58
CA ALA A 98 5.08 -15.61 -15.25
C ALA A 98 4.70 -17.11 -15.15
N GLY A 99 4.28 -17.74 -16.26
CA GLY A 99 3.84 -19.14 -16.27
C GLY A 99 2.48 -19.39 -15.59
N MET A 100 1.68 -18.35 -15.40
CA MET A 100 0.36 -18.42 -14.74
C MET A 100 -0.77 -18.51 -15.78
N SER A 101 -1.86 -19.22 -15.44
CA SER A 101 -3.06 -19.23 -16.26
C SER A 101 -3.76 -17.87 -16.23
N THR A 102 -4.26 -17.41 -17.38
CA THR A 102 -5.08 -16.19 -17.44
C THR A 102 -6.44 -16.34 -16.77
N ASP A 103 -6.88 -17.57 -16.50
CA ASP A 103 -8.13 -17.83 -15.76
C ASP A 103 -7.99 -17.54 -14.26
N MET A 104 -6.75 -17.42 -13.77
CA MET A 104 -6.45 -16.99 -12.40
C MET A 104 -6.41 -15.46 -12.26
N MET A 105 -6.62 -14.71 -13.36
CA MET A 105 -6.68 -13.25 -13.28
C MET A 105 -7.96 -12.82 -12.56
N PRO A 106 -7.86 -11.93 -11.57
CA PRO A 106 -9.05 -11.41 -10.91
C PRO A 106 -9.95 -10.69 -11.91
N LYS A 107 -11.25 -10.95 -11.82
CA LYS A 107 -12.25 -10.16 -12.52
C LYS A 107 -12.50 -8.89 -11.70
N THR A 108 -12.06 -7.75 -12.24
CA THR A 108 -12.26 -6.45 -11.63
C THR A 108 -13.46 -5.72 -12.23
N THR A 109 -14.31 -5.15 -11.38
CA THR A 109 -15.37 -4.21 -11.76
C THR A 109 -15.23 -2.90 -10.97
N TYR A 110 -15.68 -1.80 -11.58
CA TYR A 110 -15.71 -0.48 -10.97
C TYR A 110 -17.14 0.07 -11.04
N SER A 111 -17.58 0.75 -9.99
CA SER A 111 -18.92 1.35 -9.91
C SER A 111 -18.91 2.62 -9.07
N ASN A 112 -19.99 3.40 -9.13
CA ASN A 112 -20.19 4.62 -8.34
C ASN A 112 -19.04 5.63 -8.47
N ILE A 113 -18.44 5.70 -9.67
CA ILE A 113 -17.28 6.54 -9.95
C ILE A 113 -17.70 8.01 -9.99
N GLN A 114 -17.00 8.84 -9.24
CA GLN A 114 -17.10 10.29 -9.32
C GLN A 114 -15.70 10.88 -9.37
N ILE A 115 -15.44 11.79 -10.31
CA ILE A 115 -14.17 12.48 -10.49
C ILE A 115 -14.45 13.98 -10.42
N ILE A 116 -13.93 14.63 -9.38
CA ILE A 116 -14.30 16.00 -9.02
C ILE A 116 -13.04 16.89 -9.00
N PRO A 117 -13.04 18.02 -9.74
CA PRO A 117 -11.95 18.99 -9.68
C PRO A 117 -12.09 19.85 -8.42
N LEU A 118 -11.28 19.57 -7.39
CA LEU A 118 -11.20 20.41 -6.20
C LEU A 118 -10.49 21.75 -6.49
N LYS A 119 -9.54 21.72 -7.42
CA LYS A 119 -8.83 22.89 -7.94
C LYS A 119 -8.40 22.58 -9.36
N ALA A 120 -8.68 23.48 -10.28
CA ALA A 120 -8.21 23.39 -11.65
C ALA A 120 -8.15 24.79 -12.25
N GLN A 121 -7.30 24.95 -13.25
CA GLN A 121 -7.13 26.21 -13.98
C GLN A 121 -7.13 25.89 -15.47
N CYS A 122 -7.69 26.80 -16.26
CA CYS A 122 -7.69 26.67 -17.72
C CYS A 122 -7.09 27.90 -18.37
N VAL A 123 -6.21 27.67 -19.34
CA VAL A 123 -5.62 28.67 -20.21
C VAL A 123 -5.93 28.26 -21.64
N ASN A 124 -6.51 29.18 -22.42
CA ASN A 124 -6.91 28.92 -23.81
C ASN A 124 -7.83 27.69 -23.97
N GLY A 125 -8.73 27.47 -23.01
CA GLY A 125 -9.70 26.36 -23.04
C GLY A 125 -9.13 24.98 -22.69
N LYS A 126 -7.86 24.90 -22.24
CA LYS A 126 -7.21 23.65 -21.81
C LYS A 126 -6.73 23.76 -20.37
N LEU A 127 -6.62 22.63 -19.68
CA LEU A 127 -6.06 22.58 -18.33
C LEU A 127 -4.59 23.02 -18.34
N ASP A 128 -4.23 23.96 -17.48
CA ASP A 128 -2.86 24.45 -17.31
C ASP A 128 -2.73 25.07 -15.91
N GLY A 129 -1.73 24.63 -15.15
CA GLY A 129 -1.51 25.03 -13.76
C GLY A 129 -1.75 23.91 -12.74
N GLU A 130 -1.98 24.30 -11.49
CA GLU A 130 -2.23 23.37 -10.39
C GLU A 130 -3.57 22.66 -10.55
N LEU A 131 -3.56 21.35 -10.34
CA LEU A 131 -4.72 20.48 -10.47
C LEU A 131 -4.85 19.65 -9.19
N GLN A 132 -6.00 19.76 -8.53
CA GLN A 132 -6.41 18.87 -7.44
C GLN A 132 -7.70 18.15 -7.83
N ILE A 133 -7.67 16.82 -7.76
CA ILE A 133 -8.81 15.97 -8.10
C ILE A 133 -9.16 15.11 -6.90
N LEU A 134 -10.45 14.98 -6.60
CA LEU A 134 -10.99 13.95 -5.72
C LEU A 134 -11.69 12.91 -6.57
N ALA A 135 -11.29 11.65 -6.46
CA ALA A 135 -11.95 10.53 -7.09
C ALA A 135 -12.52 9.60 -6.01
N THR A 136 -13.79 9.24 -6.12
CA THR A 136 -14.42 8.21 -5.29
C THR A 136 -14.98 7.13 -6.19
N TYR A 137 -14.81 5.87 -5.81
CA TYR A 137 -15.34 4.73 -6.56
C TYR A 137 -15.37 3.48 -5.70
N ASP A 138 -16.26 2.55 -6.07
CA ASP A 138 -16.24 1.20 -5.56
C ASP A 138 -15.53 0.28 -6.55
N LYS A 139 -14.77 -0.67 -6.04
CA LYS A 139 -14.05 -1.69 -6.81
C LYS A 139 -14.38 -3.06 -6.22
N SER A 140 -14.72 -4.01 -7.08
CA SER A 140 -14.88 -5.42 -6.70
C SER A 140 -13.89 -6.27 -7.49
N ASP A 141 -13.08 -7.05 -6.78
CA ASP A 141 -12.17 -8.03 -7.37
C ASP A 141 -12.65 -9.44 -7.00
N ILE A 142 -12.95 -10.25 -8.01
CA ILE A 142 -13.37 -11.64 -7.85
C ILE A 142 -12.24 -12.55 -8.34
N SER A 143 -11.73 -13.38 -7.44
CA SER A 143 -10.65 -14.34 -7.73
C SER A 143 -11.12 -15.76 -7.44
N HIS A 144 -10.82 -16.68 -8.35
CA HIS A 144 -11.07 -18.11 -8.13
C HIS A 144 -9.79 -18.79 -7.69
N LEU A 145 -9.90 -19.66 -6.69
CA LEU A 145 -8.80 -20.47 -6.19
C LEU A 145 -9.21 -21.93 -6.13
N THR A 146 -8.23 -22.82 -6.29
CA THR A 146 -8.41 -24.25 -6.12
C THR A 146 -7.31 -24.74 -5.21
N MET A 147 -7.70 -25.46 -4.15
CA MET A 147 -6.75 -25.91 -3.14
C MET A 147 -7.04 -27.36 -2.70
N PRO A 148 -6.00 -28.12 -2.33
CA PRO A 148 -6.19 -29.45 -1.78
C PRO A 148 -6.82 -29.38 -0.39
N PHE A 149 -7.82 -30.21 -0.14
CA PHE A 149 -8.43 -30.38 1.18
C PHE A 149 -8.83 -31.85 1.38
N GLY A 150 -8.23 -32.49 2.38
CA GLY A 150 -8.35 -33.95 2.55
C GLY A 150 -7.79 -34.70 1.34
N THR A 151 -8.61 -35.56 0.73
CA THR A 151 -8.25 -36.34 -0.48
C THR A 151 -8.69 -35.69 -1.79
N GLY A 152 -9.32 -34.51 -1.75
CA GLY A 152 -9.92 -33.86 -2.92
C GLY A 152 -9.41 -32.44 -3.15
N LEU A 153 -9.89 -31.84 -4.24
CA LEU A 153 -9.72 -30.41 -4.54
C LEU A 153 -11.00 -29.67 -4.16
N VAL A 154 -10.86 -28.55 -3.49
CA VAL A 154 -11.94 -27.63 -3.15
C VAL A 154 -11.77 -26.37 -4.00
N LYS A 155 -12.87 -25.86 -4.54
CA LYS A 155 -12.90 -24.59 -5.26
C LYS A 155 -13.38 -23.50 -4.33
N GLY A 156 -12.67 -22.38 -4.35
CA GLY A 156 -13.03 -21.18 -3.62
C GLY A 156 -13.22 -20.00 -4.57
N GLU A 157 -14.11 -19.10 -4.19
CA GLU A 157 -14.25 -17.76 -4.75
C GLU A 157 -13.93 -16.76 -3.64
N THR A 158 -13.00 -15.84 -3.90
CA THR A 158 -12.74 -14.71 -3.02
C THR A 158 -13.28 -13.45 -3.67
N VAL A 159 -14.18 -12.78 -2.98
CA VAL A 159 -14.76 -11.49 -3.37
C VAL A 159 -14.18 -10.41 -2.46
N MET A 160 -13.44 -9.48 -3.05
CA MET A 160 -12.87 -8.34 -2.35
C MET A 160 -13.56 -7.07 -2.81
N ASN A 161 -14.35 -6.47 -1.93
CA ASN A 161 -15.05 -5.21 -2.16
C ASN A 161 -14.27 -4.07 -1.50
N MET A 162 -14.03 -3.00 -2.25
CA MET A 162 -13.27 -1.84 -1.79
C MET A 162 -14.03 -0.56 -2.12
N HIS A 163 -14.19 0.29 -1.13
CA HIS A 163 -14.55 1.69 -1.33
C HIS A 163 -13.27 2.53 -1.30
N ASN A 164 -13.00 3.24 -2.40
CA ASN A 164 -11.79 4.04 -2.57
C ASN A 164 -12.14 5.52 -2.64
N VAL A 165 -11.39 6.33 -1.90
CA VAL A 165 -11.38 7.79 -2.03
C VAL A 165 -9.95 8.25 -2.19
N SER A 166 -9.66 8.90 -3.32
CA SER A 166 -8.32 9.34 -3.69
C SER A 166 -8.30 10.82 -3.99
N ARG A 167 -7.40 11.56 -3.36
CA ARG A 167 -7.09 12.95 -3.68
C ARG A 167 -5.73 13.05 -4.34
N PHE A 168 -5.72 13.59 -5.55
CA PHE A 168 -4.52 13.79 -6.35
C PHE A 168 -4.15 15.26 -6.37
N HIS A 169 -2.88 15.58 -6.14
CA HIS A 169 -2.29 16.90 -6.34
C HIS A 169 -1.27 16.79 -7.46
N LYS A 170 -1.50 17.55 -8.53
CA LYS A 170 -0.76 17.50 -9.79
C LYS A 170 -0.51 18.90 -10.32
N THR A 171 0.38 19.03 -11.28
CA THR A 171 0.57 20.26 -12.05
C THR A 171 0.62 19.91 -13.52
N ILE A 172 -0.14 20.65 -14.33
CA ILE A 172 -0.08 20.58 -15.79
C ILE A 172 0.65 21.83 -16.26
N LYS A 173 1.58 21.70 -17.20
CA LYS A 173 2.26 22.83 -17.82
C LYS A 173 2.34 22.63 -19.31
N GLY A 174 1.74 23.54 -20.08
CA GLY A 174 1.77 23.45 -21.55
C GLY A 174 1.07 22.20 -22.10
N GLY A 175 0.09 21.65 -21.37
CA GLY A 175 -0.62 20.42 -21.72
C GLY A 175 0.07 19.13 -21.28
N GLU A 176 1.24 19.20 -20.63
CA GLU A 176 1.95 18.04 -20.11
C GLU A 176 1.82 17.93 -18.59
N LEU A 177 1.63 16.72 -18.10
CA LEU A 177 1.59 16.45 -16.67
C LEU A 177 3.00 16.46 -16.09
N SER A 178 3.22 17.25 -15.05
CA SER A 178 4.47 17.21 -14.28
C SER A 178 4.71 15.81 -13.70
N PRO A 179 5.94 15.29 -13.74
CA PRO A 179 6.27 14.03 -13.09
C PRO A 179 6.12 14.09 -11.57
N VAL A 180 6.17 15.31 -10.99
CA VAL A 180 5.98 15.53 -9.56
C VAL A 180 4.49 15.55 -9.23
N MET A 181 4.06 14.63 -8.36
CA MET A 181 2.69 14.56 -7.88
C MET A 181 2.62 14.01 -6.47
N THR A 182 1.53 14.33 -5.78
CA THR A 182 1.20 13.73 -4.49
C THR A 182 -0.18 13.10 -4.57
N THR A 183 -0.34 11.92 -4.02
CA THR A 183 -1.64 11.24 -3.96
C THR A 183 -1.90 10.80 -2.52
N PHE A 184 -3.09 11.12 -2.03
CA PHE A 184 -3.61 10.61 -0.78
C PHE A 184 -4.77 9.68 -1.12
N MET A 185 -4.82 8.51 -0.51
CA MET A 185 -5.87 7.53 -0.76
C MET A 185 -6.35 6.96 0.57
N GLN A 186 -7.65 6.79 0.70
CA GLN A 186 -8.27 5.99 1.74
C GLN A 186 -9.01 4.85 1.07
N MET A 187 -8.75 3.64 1.54
CA MET A 187 -9.36 2.42 1.02
C MET A 187 -10.00 1.67 2.19
N THR A 188 -11.30 1.43 2.10
CA THR A 188 -12.02 0.56 3.02
C THR A 188 -12.33 -0.74 2.31
N MET A 189 -11.77 -1.84 2.79
CA MET A 189 -11.79 -3.15 2.15
C MET A 189 -12.51 -4.17 3.02
N GLN A 190 -13.37 -4.97 2.39
CA GLN A 190 -13.99 -6.17 2.95
C GLN A 190 -13.73 -7.34 2.00
N SER A 191 -13.28 -8.45 2.56
CA SER A 191 -12.99 -9.67 1.79
C SER A 191 -13.84 -10.81 2.33
N GLU A 192 -14.45 -11.55 1.43
CA GLU A 192 -15.21 -12.76 1.72
C GLU A 192 -14.70 -13.89 0.84
N THR A 193 -14.62 -15.09 1.40
CA THR A 193 -14.22 -16.29 0.66
C THR A 193 -15.29 -17.34 0.84
N HIS A 194 -15.78 -17.86 -0.28
CA HIS A 194 -16.81 -18.89 -0.36
C HIS A 194 -16.22 -20.16 -0.97
N TYR A 195 -16.49 -21.30 -0.35
CA TYR A 195 -16.05 -22.60 -0.83
C TYR A 195 -17.22 -23.47 -1.29
N ASP A 196 -16.98 -24.31 -2.29
CA ASP A 196 -17.94 -25.33 -2.74
C ASP A 196 -18.07 -26.51 -1.76
N ASN A 197 -17.19 -26.59 -0.77
CA ASN A 197 -17.20 -27.59 0.29
C ASN A 197 -17.78 -27.01 1.61
N GLU A 198 -18.90 -27.56 2.08
CA GLU A 198 -19.61 -27.07 3.27
C GLU A 198 -18.77 -27.11 4.56
N GLN A 199 -17.92 -28.14 4.74
CA GLN A 199 -17.09 -28.26 5.93
C GLN A 199 -16.03 -27.15 5.96
N MET A 200 -15.37 -26.90 4.83
CA MET A 200 -14.38 -25.85 4.68
C MET A 200 -15.02 -24.46 4.81
N GLU A 201 -16.21 -24.27 4.25
CA GLU A 201 -17.00 -23.05 4.39
C GLU A 201 -17.32 -22.76 5.87
N ALA A 202 -17.87 -23.74 6.58
CA ALA A 202 -18.21 -23.59 7.98
C ALA A 202 -16.98 -23.32 8.86
N GLN A 203 -15.85 -24.00 8.58
CA GLN A 203 -14.59 -23.78 9.28
C GLN A 203 -14.04 -22.37 9.02
N THR A 204 -14.06 -21.91 7.77
CA THR A 204 -13.57 -20.58 7.38
C THR A 204 -14.41 -19.49 8.02
N ARG A 205 -15.75 -19.59 7.93
CA ARG A 205 -16.66 -18.61 8.56
C ARG A 205 -16.41 -18.50 10.06
N LYS A 206 -16.34 -19.63 10.76
CA LYS A 206 -16.07 -19.65 12.21
C LYS A 206 -14.71 -19.03 12.54
N SER A 207 -13.67 -19.34 11.76
CA SER A 207 -12.33 -18.76 11.92
C SER A 207 -12.35 -17.25 11.73
N ASN A 208 -12.99 -16.77 10.66
CA ASN A 208 -13.06 -15.36 10.35
C ASN A 208 -13.88 -14.58 11.40
N GLU A 209 -14.95 -15.16 11.94
CA GLU A 209 -15.69 -14.58 13.06
C GLU A 209 -14.80 -14.46 14.31
N GLN A 210 -14.11 -15.54 14.68
CA GLN A 210 -13.20 -15.56 15.84
C GLN A 210 -12.05 -14.56 15.70
N LEU A 211 -11.49 -14.41 14.49
CA LEU A 211 -10.42 -13.47 14.19
C LEU A 211 -10.94 -12.07 13.80
N GLY A 212 -12.26 -11.87 13.80
CA GLY A 212 -12.95 -10.67 13.36
C GLY A 212 -12.65 -10.24 11.93
N LEU A 213 -12.16 -11.14 11.06
CA LEU A 213 -11.74 -10.87 9.67
C LEU A 213 -12.91 -10.47 8.76
N ASN A 214 -14.15 -10.68 9.21
CA ASN A 214 -15.36 -10.23 8.51
C ASN A 214 -15.60 -8.72 8.60
N LYS A 215 -14.85 -7.98 9.42
CA LYS A 215 -15.01 -6.52 9.55
C LYS A 215 -14.23 -5.81 8.46
N PRO A 216 -14.81 -4.75 7.84
CA PRO A 216 -14.06 -3.91 6.92
C PRO A 216 -12.81 -3.35 7.58
N THR A 217 -11.73 -3.26 6.81
CA THR A 217 -10.45 -2.67 7.22
C THR A 217 -10.22 -1.40 6.42
N THR A 218 -9.86 -0.32 7.10
CA THR A 218 -9.51 0.94 6.43
C THR A 218 -8.01 1.13 6.45
N SER A 219 -7.43 1.42 5.29
CA SER A 219 -6.03 1.80 5.15
C SER A 219 -5.94 3.18 4.50
N ARG A 220 -4.92 3.95 4.87
CA ARG A 220 -4.59 5.23 4.23
C ARG A 220 -3.23 5.10 3.55
N VAL A 221 -3.14 5.56 2.32
CA VAL A 221 -1.91 5.54 1.54
C VAL A 221 -1.57 6.96 1.11
N THR A 222 -0.34 7.39 1.37
CA THR A 222 0.21 8.63 0.82
C THR A 222 1.34 8.27 -0.13
N MET A 223 1.28 8.77 -1.35
CA MET A 223 2.31 8.56 -2.37
C MET A 223 2.88 9.90 -2.81
N TYR A 224 4.21 10.00 -2.81
CA TYR A 224 4.97 11.10 -3.36
C TYR A 224 5.73 10.61 -4.58
N THR A 225 5.55 11.28 -5.71
CA THR A 225 6.37 11.09 -6.90
C THR A 225 7.21 12.34 -7.07
N GLY A 226 8.52 12.18 -7.10
CA GLY A 226 9.50 13.24 -7.34
C GLY A 226 10.02 13.24 -8.78
N GLN A 227 10.95 14.14 -9.08
CA GLN A 227 11.65 14.12 -10.36
C GLN A 227 12.59 12.91 -10.46
N GLY A 228 12.95 12.52 -11.68
CA GLY A 228 13.96 11.49 -11.92
C GLY A 228 13.56 10.06 -11.50
N GLY A 229 12.27 9.79 -11.30
CA GLY A 229 11.79 8.46 -10.90
C GLY A 229 11.84 8.19 -9.40
N ILE A 230 12.10 9.20 -8.57
CA ILE A 230 11.99 9.09 -7.11
C ILE A 230 10.52 8.86 -6.74
N MET A 231 10.25 7.84 -5.92
CA MET A 231 8.92 7.60 -5.37
C MET A 231 9.01 7.24 -3.89
N ALA A 232 7.99 7.62 -3.13
CA ALA A 232 7.80 7.19 -1.75
C ALA A 232 6.32 6.86 -1.52
N SER A 233 6.02 5.77 -0.82
CA SER A 233 4.68 5.42 -0.39
C SER A 233 4.66 5.12 1.11
N PHE A 234 3.67 5.66 1.81
CA PHE A 234 3.41 5.44 3.22
C PHE A 234 2.00 4.89 3.37
N THR A 235 1.88 3.67 3.89
CA THR A 235 0.61 2.97 4.06
C THR A 235 0.37 2.77 5.55
N GLU A 236 -0.62 3.48 6.08
CA GLU A 236 -1.14 3.31 7.42
C GLU A 236 -2.28 2.29 7.39
N SER A 237 -2.21 1.28 8.25
CA SER A 237 -3.25 0.26 8.36
C SER A 237 -3.40 -0.24 9.80
N GLU A 238 -4.49 -0.94 10.04
CA GLU A 238 -4.73 -1.68 11.27
C GLU A 238 -4.32 -3.15 11.09
N GLU A 239 -3.31 -3.58 11.84
CA GLU A 239 -2.81 -4.95 11.82
C GLU A 239 -3.37 -5.73 13.00
N LYS A 240 -3.89 -6.93 12.74
CA LYS A 240 -4.37 -7.85 13.78
C LYS A 240 -3.22 -8.74 14.26
N LYS A 241 -2.74 -8.49 15.46
CA LYS A 241 -1.82 -9.36 16.18
C LYS A 241 -2.60 -10.43 16.93
N VAL A 242 -2.47 -11.67 16.48
CA VAL A 242 -3.05 -12.85 17.11
C VAL A 242 -2.04 -13.44 18.10
N SER A 243 -2.46 -13.66 19.34
CA SER A 243 -1.65 -14.27 20.39
C SER A 243 -2.41 -15.41 21.07
N GLY A 244 -1.71 -16.50 21.38
CA GLY A 244 -2.27 -17.59 22.19
C GLY A 244 -2.08 -17.31 23.68
N GLY A 245 -3.15 -17.38 24.47
CA GLY A 245 -3.11 -17.27 25.92
C GLY A 245 -3.82 -18.44 26.61
N LEU A 246 -3.65 -18.53 27.93
CA LEU A 246 -4.25 -19.57 28.79
C LEU A 246 -5.78 -19.67 28.67
N PHE A 247 -6.43 -18.60 28.19
CA PHE A 247 -7.89 -18.46 28.03
C PHE A 247 -8.36 -18.41 26.56
N GLY A 248 -7.50 -18.77 25.60
CA GLY A 248 -7.84 -18.83 24.17
C GLY A 248 -7.04 -17.87 23.30
N VAL A 249 -7.56 -17.62 22.09
CA VAL A 249 -6.95 -16.75 21.08
C VAL A 249 -7.30 -15.29 21.40
N ASN A 250 -6.29 -14.47 21.65
CA ASN A 250 -6.43 -13.03 21.82
C ASN A 250 -6.03 -12.30 20.54
N VAL A 251 -6.93 -11.49 19.99
CA VAL A 251 -6.67 -10.65 18.82
C VAL A 251 -6.58 -9.20 19.26
N LYS A 252 -5.40 -8.60 19.08
CA LYS A 252 -5.17 -7.17 19.32
C LYS A 252 -4.95 -6.47 17.99
N THR A 253 -5.74 -5.44 17.72
CA THR A 253 -5.47 -4.53 16.60
C THR A 253 -4.40 -3.52 17.02
N VAL A 254 -3.38 -3.35 16.19
CA VAL A 254 -2.33 -2.34 16.37
C VAL A 254 -2.17 -1.51 15.10
N PRO A 255 -1.90 -0.20 15.21
CA PRO A 255 -1.49 0.60 14.06
C PRO A 255 -0.20 0.04 13.45
N SER A 256 -0.09 0.10 12.14
CA SER A 256 1.06 -0.36 11.36
C SER A 256 1.35 0.64 10.25
N LEU A 257 2.63 0.93 10.02
CA LEU A 257 3.08 1.79 8.92
C LEU A 257 3.99 0.98 8.01
N LEU A 258 3.59 0.78 6.76
CA LEU A 258 4.48 0.26 5.72
C LEU A 258 4.99 1.44 4.90
N THR A 259 6.32 1.56 4.78
CA THR A 259 6.97 2.60 3.98
C THR A 259 7.77 1.95 2.87
N MET A 260 7.70 2.47 1.65
CA MET A 260 8.52 2.05 0.53
C MET A 260 9.10 3.27 -0.18
N PHE A 261 10.38 3.23 -0.50
CA PHE A 261 11.06 4.21 -1.33
C PHE A 261 11.52 3.54 -2.61
N THR A 262 11.47 4.25 -3.74
CA THR A 262 12.17 3.90 -4.97
C THR A 262 13.10 5.06 -5.29
N LEU A 263 14.39 4.79 -5.33
CA LEU A 263 15.45 5.77 -5.50
C LEU A 263 16.23 5.46 -6.79
N PRO A 264 16.34 6.40 -7.73
CA PRO A 264 17.17 6.22 -8.92
C PRO A 264 18.66 6.20 -8.51
N ILE A 265 19.41 5.27 -9.08
CA ILE A 265 20.88 5.25 -8.98
C ILE A 265 21.46 5.94 -10.22
N ASP A 266 20.93 5.60 -11.39
CA ASP A 266 21.26 6.22 -12.68
C ASP A 266 20.08 6.08 -13.66
N ALA A 267 20.31 6.31 -14.96
CA ALA A 267 19.27 6.27 -15.99
C ALA A 267 18.61 4.89 -16.17
N HIS A 268 19.30 3.80 -15.79
CA HIS A 268 18.85 2.44 -15.99
C HIS A 268 18.59 1.71 -14.68
N ARG A 269 19.20 2.15 -13.59
CA ARG A 269 19.16 1.47 -12.30
C ARG A 269 18.41 2.25 -11.24
N SER A 270 17.65 1.51 -10.43
CA SER A 270 17.01 2.02 -9.22
C SER A 270 17.11 1.02 -8.08
N GLN A 271 16.93 1.51 -6.86
CA GLN A 271 16.84 0.69 -5.66
C GLN A 271 15.53 1.02 -4.93
N SER A 272 14.83 -0.03 -4.51
CA SER A 272 13.71 0.08 -3.60
C SER A 272 14.12 -0.29 -2.19
N LEU A 273 13.68 0.49 -1.22
CA LEU A 273 13.87 0.25 0.21
C LEU A 273 12.50 0.16 0.87
N SER A 274 12.21 -0.94 1.55
CA SER A 274 10.93 -1.17 2.22
C SER A 274 11.11 -1.29 3.72
N TYR A 275 10.25 -0.64 4.49
CA TYR A 275 10.25 -0.64 5.94
C TYR A 275 8.86 -0.97 6.46
N LYS A 276 8.80 -1.71 7.57
CA LYS A 276 7.61 -1.79 8.42
C LYS A 276 7.95 -1.12 9.72
N GLU A 277 7.19 -0.08 10.03
CA GLU A 277 7.48 0.86 11.10
C GLU A 277 8.92 1.39 10.89
N LYS A 278 9.80 1.23 11.88
CA LYS A 278 11.23 1.58 11.77
C LYS A 278 12.13 0.47 11.22
N GLN A 279 11.63 -0.74 11.06
CA GLN A 279 12.42 -1.91 10.70
C GLN A 279 12.55 -2.02 9.18
N LEU A 280 13.78 -2.10 8.68
CA LEU A 280 14.06 -2.40 7.28
C LEU A 280 13.59 -3.84 6.98
N LEU A 281 12.73 -3.97 5.97
CA LEU A 281 12.17 -5.24 5.52
C LEU A 281 12.84 -5.75 4.25
N ALA A 282 13.13 -4.88 3.29
CA ALA A 282 13.71 -5.30 2.03
C ALA A 282 14.54 -4.22 1.35
N ILE A 283 15.53 -4.68 0.59
CA ILE A 283 16.31 -3.88 -0.37
C ILE A 283 16.21 -4.60 -1.71
N SER A 284 15.79 -3.88 -2.75
CA SER A 284 15.58 -4.45 -4.06
C SER A 284 16.19 -3.61 -5.17
N GLY A 285 17.13 -4.17 -5.92
CA GLY A 285 17.70 -3.54 -7.12
C GLY A 285 16.87 -3.78 -8.37
N MET A 286 16.78 -2.77 -9.24
CA MET A 286 16.23 -2.92 -10.58
C MET A 286 17.18 -2.36 -11.63
N LYS A 287 17.17 -2.97 -12.81
CA LYS A 287 17.84 -2.50 -14.02
C LYS A 287 16.88 -2.60 -15.20
N ASP A 288 16.66 -1.50 -15.91
CA ASP A 288 15.75 -1.39 -17.05
C ASP A 288 14.34 -1.94 -16.73
N GLY A 289 13.84 -1.62 -15.53
CA GLY A 289 12.52 -2.06 -15.07
C GLY A 289 12.42 -3.54 -14.69
N LYS A 290 13.53 -4.27 -14.59
CA LYS A 290 13.58 -5.68 -14.17
C LYS A 290 14.39 -5.86 -12.91
N ALA A 291 14.02 -6.83 -12.07
CA ALA A 291 14.81 -7.19 -10.89
C ALA A 291 16.25 -7.55 -11.30
N HIS A 292 17.23 -6.96 -10.62
CA HIS A 292 18.64 -7.16 -10.92
C HIS A 292 19.50 -7.01 -9.67
N GLY A 293 20.59 -7.78 -9.60
CA GLY A 293 21.56 -7.75 -8.52
C GLY A 293 21.06 -8.43 -7.25
N ASP A 294 21.63 -8.03 -6.12
CA ASP A 294 21.24 -8.49 -4.80
C ASP A 294 19.83 -7.98 -4.43
N GLN A 295 18.98 -8.93 -4.04
CA GLN A 295 17.70 -8.68 -3.39
C GLN A 295 17.82 -9.20 -1.96
N VAL A 296 17.60 -8.31 -0.98
CA VAL A 296 17.75 -8.64 0.43
C VAL A 296 16.39 -8.52 1.11
N ILE A 297 16.01 -9.55 1.85
CA ILE A 297 14.80 -9.57 2.66
C ILE A 297 15.20 -9.82 4.11
N TYR A 298 14.63 -9.06 5.03
CA TYR A 298 14.82 -9.20 6.47
C TYR A 298 13.52 -9.68 7.11
N MET A 299 13.62 -10.73 7.91
CA MET A 299 12.50 -11.36 8.60
C MET A 299 12.80 -11.48 10.09
N ASP A 300 11.76 -11.44 10.91
CA ASP A 300 11.88 -11.77 12.33
C ASP A 300 12.52 -13.16 12.51
N ASN A 301 13.52 -13.26 13.39
CA ASN A 301 14.10 -14.55 13.72
C ASN A 301 13.19 -15.35 14.67
N TYR A 302 12.08 -15.87 14.14
CA TYR A 302 11.17 -16.73 14.89
C TYR A 302 11.83 -18.05 15.31
N LEU A 303 12.76 -18.57 14.50
CA LEU A 303 13.48 -19.82 14.78
C LEU A 303 14.23 -19.73 16.10
N LYS A 304 14.94 -18.63 16.35
CA LYS A 304 15.61 -18.37 17.62
C LYS A 304 14.61 -18.29 18.79
N LYS A 305 13.41 -17.73 18.58
CA LYS A 305 12.34 -17.67 19.61
C LYS A 305 11.80 -19.05 19.98
N ILE A 306 11.85 -20.03 19.07
CA ILE A 306 11.41 -21.41 19.30
C ILE A 306 12.57 -22.41 19.46
N ASN A 307 13.80 -21.92 19.71
CA ASN A 307 15.01 -22.74 19.85
C ASN A 307 15.30 -23.68 18.67
N GLN A 308 15.01 -23.23 17.44
CA GLN A 308 15.37 -23.91 16.20
C GLN A 308 16.52 -23.21 15.48
N ARG A 309 17.29 -23.97 14.71
CA ARG A 309 18.40 -23.44 13.90
C ARG A 309 17.96 -23.15 12.47
N LEU A 310 18.59 -22.16 11.86
CA LEU A 310 18.32 -21.73 10.48
C LEU A 310 18.58 -22.84 9.45
N ASP A 311 19.63 -23.64 9.65
CA ASP A 311 20.02 -24.73 8.75
C ASP A 311 19.07 -25.94 8.74
N GLN A 312 18.07 -25.95 9.64
CA GLN A 312 17.05 -26.99 9.71
C GLN A 312 15.79 -26.66 8.90
N GLN A 313 15.72 -25.46 8.31
CA GLN A 313 14.56 -24.98 7.55
C GLN A 313 14.84 -25.05 6.05
N GLN A 314 13.91 -25.65 5.30
CA GLN A 314 13.95 -25.64 3.83
C GLN A 314 13.75 -24.22 3.29
N GLY A 315 14.49 -23.84 2.25
CA GLY A 315 14.39 -22.52 1.63
C GLY A 315 15.25 -21.43 2.30
N MET A 316 16.07 -21.79 3.29
CA MET A 316 16.97 -20.89 4.03
C MET A 316 18.44 -21.05 3.61
N GLU A 317 18.72 -21.63 2.44
CA GLU A 317 20.09 -21.98 2.01
C GLU A 317 20.98 -20.74 1.82
N ASN A 318 20.39 -19.59 1.50
CA ASN A 318 21.07 -18.30 1.35
C ASN A 318 20.68 -17.30 2.45
N ALA A 319 20.26 -17.80 3.61
CA ALA A 319 19.89 -16.99 4.75
C ALA A 319 21.00 -16.96 5.81
N ARG A 320 21.08 -15.86 6.57
CA ARG A 320 21.97 -15.74 7.74
C ARG A 320 21.28 -14.96 8.84
N GLU A 321 21.71 -15.21 10.08
CA GLU A 321 21.30 -14.37 11.20
C GLU A 321 22.07 -13.05 11.17
N VAL A 322 21.36 -11.94 11.37
CA VAL A 322 21.94 -10.60 11.47
C VAL A 322 21.30 -9.85 12.61
N THR A 323 22.01 -8.88 13.19
CA THR A 323 21.44 -7.95 14.16
C THR A 323 21.47 -6.55 13.56
N ILE A 324 20.29 -5.94 13.37
CA ILE A 324 20.15 -4.59 12.83
C ILE A 324 19.47 -3.74 13.89
N ASN A 325 20.11 -2.64 14.29
CA ASN A 325 19.62 -1.72 15.33
C ASN A 325 19.20 -2.45 16.63
N GLY A 326 19.94 -3.49 17.01
CA GLY A 326 19.68 -4.28 18.22
C GLY A 326 18.55 -5.32 18.10
N VAL A 327 17.99 -5.52 16.90
CA VAL A 327 16.97 -6.54 16.64
C VAL A 327 17.60 -7.70 15.87
N ASP A 328 17.43 -8.92 16.38
CA ASP A 328 17.88 -10.15 15.73
C ASP A 328 16.92 -10.57 14.62
N LEU A 329 17.44 -10.67 13.41
CA LEU A 329 16.71 -10.94 12.18
C LEU A 329 17.35 -12.08 11.39
N ILE A 330 16.58 -12.64 10.46
CA ILE A 330 17.06 -13.49 9.39
C ILE A 330 17.16 -12.62 8.14
N GLU A 331 18.37 -12.49 7.58
CA GLU A 331 18.62 -11.88 6.29
C GLU A 331 18.65 -12.99 5.23
N GLN A 332 17.76 -12.93 4.25
CA GLN A 332 17.76 -13.80 3.08
C GLN A 332 18.21 -13.02 1.85
N ARG A 333 19.16 -13.57 1.10
CA ARG A 333 19.66 -12.98 -0.14
C ARG A 333 19.28 -13.80 -1.36
N ASN A 334 18.77 -13.12 -2.38
CA ASN A 334 18.49 -13.71 -3.68
C ASN A 334 19.18 -12.90 -4.78
N CYS A 335 19.74 -13.60 -5.75
CA CYS A 335 20.41 -12.97 -6.89
C CYS A 335 19.50 -12.94 -8.10
N TYR A 336 19.41 -11.79 -8.78
CA TYR A 336 18.66 -11.69 -10.02
C TYR A 336 19.51 -11.14 -11.16
N GLN A 337 19.30 -11.67 -12.36
CA GLN A 337 19.84 -11.13 -13.59
C GLN A 337 18.72 -11.03 -14.62
N ASN A 338 18.44 -9.80 -15.08
CA ASN A 338 17.41 -9.49 -16.08
C ASN A 338 16.02 -10.03 -15.72
N GLY A 339 15.66 -9.96 -14.44
CA GLY A 339 14.37 -10.42 -13.93
C GLY A 339 14.30 -11.92 -13.57
N ALA A 340 15.35 -12.70 -13.84
CA ALA A 340 15.40 -14.12 -13.50
C ALA A 340 16.27 -14.39 -12.27
N PRO A 341 15.85 -15.26 -11.33
CA PRO A 341 16.70 -15.66 -10.22
C PRO A 341 17.88 -16.49 -10.72
N VAL A 342 19.08 -16.20 -10.23
CA VAL A 342 20.32 -16.91 -10.58
C VAL A 342 21.02 -17.42 -9.33
N LYS A 343 21.73 -18.55 -9.43
CA LYS A 343 22.51 -19.13 -8.34
C LYS A 343 23.98 -18.72 -8.47
N ILE A 344 24.26 -17.43 -8.38
CA ILE A 344 25.61 -16.85 -8.52
C ILE A 344 25.96 -16.09 -7.23
N SER A 345 27.19 -16.25 -6.73
CA SER A 345 27.71 -15.51 -5.58
C SER A 345 29.18 -15.14 -5.82
N PRO A 346 29.58 -13.86 -5.71
CA PRO A 346 28.73 -12.71 -5.42
C PRO A 346 27.79 -12.36 -6.59
N CYS A 347 26.70 -11.66 -6.31
CA CYS A 347 25.83 -11.16 -7.36
C CYS A 347 26.53 -10.12 -8.23
N PRO A 348 26.17 -10.05 -9.53
CA PRO A 348 26.62 -8.96 -10.38
C PRO A 348 26.14 -7.62 -9.80
N ALA A 349 27.05 -6.65 -9.74
CA ALA A 349 26.72 -5.27 -9.35
C ALA A 349 26.16 -4.44 -10.52
N ASP A 350 26.24 -4.97 -11.75
CA ASP A 350 26.10 -4.23 -13.02
C ASP A 350 24.72 -4.28 -13.68
#